data_AF-A0A2T4IKT2-F1
#
_entry.id   AF-A0A2T4IKT2-F1
#
_cell.length_a   1.000
_cell.length_b   1.000
_cell.length_c   1.000
_cell.angle_alpha   90.00
_cell.angle_beta   90.00
_cell.angle_gamma   90.00
#
_symmetry.space_group_name_H-M   'P 1'
#
loop_
_entity.id
_entity.type
_entity.pdbx_description
1 polymer ?
#
loop_
_entity_poly.entity_id
_entity_poly.type
_entity_poly.pdbx_seq_one_letter_code
_entity_poly.pdbx_strand_id
1 'polypeptide(L)'
;MGWWHRLNGRTWWSLRLICLVSFCVIGHAAFAAKTKKPVPDLGPTMRFVVVRSNAPGCEPTCPEWISAEGTIEAGTPARFKRTLKALRGRKLPVVVDSPGGHVEAALALGRLIRKNKLDIAVGKTRFTGCQPDAKDCKENDGKGARYFGNPYANGAICNSACPLMFAGGIRRVVGQWAYLGVHQITTTYIRTKLQYRTTYRVVRGKKKIIDKKIVSRKNAGSYKTYEMSKAVEKRLAAYLKEMGVGLGVLETMKNTPASGIQQLAPYDMLQTNLVTSLDSLDLLTTPTICKATPVPANCREIPANKGAEPADVPTVEAKPEIPQPAGTVPPKQEAEMRFALVRGSNPLCNPDCPEWISAEGTITAGTPDRLRKLLDTLSGRRLPVVISSPGGDVLGAIAAGRLIREQKLDVVVARTDFVDCDPGAVGCIARDGVHAGLDGIHAGLTIDSGSECDAACAIVVASGVRRLVGPSARLSVQSLGQARQVEVYLDDMAIGRDLFTAIQRNSVRHQLEPDTMLKLGLTTGRQSVDELTGATICRSVPKPDNCRVMPSANAEAATPPKL
;
A
#
# COMPACT_ATOMS: atom_id res chain seq x y z
N MET A 1 87.42 -10.12 7.54
CA MET A 1 87.87 -9.09 8.50
C MET A 1 86.90 -7.92 8.41
N GLY A 2 86.41 -7.42 9.55
CA GLY A 2 85.28 -6.49 9.64
C GLY A 2 85.63 -5.03 9.95
N TRP A 3 84.57 -4.31 10.39
CA TRP A 3 84.50 -2.99 11.05
C TRP A 3 84.61 -1.75 10.15
N TRP A 4 83.65 -0.80 10.09
CA TRP A 4 82.97 0.11 11.06
C TRP A 4 83.65 1.49 11.24
N HIS A 5 82.84 2.55 11.01
CA HIS A 5 82.81 3.89 11.68
C HIS A 5 83.89 4.96 11.35
N ARG A 6 83.75 6.29 11.53
CA ARG A 6 82.83 7.28 12.19
C ARG A 6 83.28 8.71 11.70
N LEU A 7 82.44 9.69 11.35
CA LEU A 7 81.66 10.72 12.11
C LEU A 7 82.40 11.97 12.67
N ASN A 8 81.65 13.10 12.63
CA ASN A 8 81.74 14.41 13.32
C ASN A 8 82.60 15.54 12.70
N GLY A 9 82.21 16.83 12.71
CA GLY A 9 81.00 17.47 13.26
C GLY A 9 81.08 19.02 13.26
N ARG A 10 79.90 19.65 13.24
CA ARG A 10 79.48 20.74 14.15
C ARG A 10 80.10 22.15 14.01
N THR A 11 79.36 23.07 13.39
CA THR A 11 79.02 24.42 13.89
C THR A 11 78.02 25.04 12.91
N TRP A 12 76.94 25.64 13.41
CA TRP A 12 76.12 26.73 12.83
C TRP A 12 74.81 26.80 13.63
N TRP A 13 74.96 27.28 14.86
CA TRP A 13 73.91 27.75 15.74
C TRP A 13 73.95 29.27 15.71
N SER A 14 72.95 29.91 15.09
CA SER A 14 72.41 31.25 15.42
C SER A 14 71.81 31.91 14.17
N LEU A 15 70.57 31.57 13.80
CA LEU A 15 69.64 32.45 13.02
C LEU A 15 68.26 31.86 12.68
N ARG A 16 67.86 30.69 13.21
CA ARG A 16 66.50 30.14 13.00
C ARG A 16 65.67 29.99 14.26
N LEU A 17 65.82 30.94 15.19
CA LEU A 17 65.11 30.93 16.47
C LEU A 17 64.13 32.11 16.62
N ILE A 18 63.40 32.49 15.57
CA ILE A 18 62.25 33.43 15.66
C ILE A 18 60.99 32.97 14.88
N CYS A 19 61.05 31.92 14.05
CA CYS A 19 59.84 31.40 13.34
C CYS A 19 59.33 30.03 13.82
N LEU A 20 59.82 29.50 14.96
CA LEU A 20 59.50 28.15 15.45
C LEU A 20 58.92 28.13 16.87
N VAL A 21 58.17 29.17 17.27
CA VAL A 21 57.39 29.19 18.54
C VAL A 21 55.88 29.43 18.32
N SER A 22 55.42 29.68 17.09
CA SER A 22 53.97 29.84 16.81
C SER A 22 53.26 28.62 16.19
N PHE A 23 53.88 27.43 16.19
CA PHE A 23 53.27 26.23 15.58
C PHE A 23 53.02 25.04 16.53
N CYS A 24 52.98 25.27 17.86
CA CYS A 24 52.78 24.19 18.85
C CYS A 24 51.56 24.35 19.78
N VAL A 25 50.54 25.14 19.42
CA VAL A 25 49.25 25.15 20.17
C VAL A 25 48.06 25.15 19.23
N ILE A 26 47.85 24.03 18.52
CA ILE A 26 46.48 23.57 18.23
C ILE A 26 46.46 22.09 18.62
N GLY A 27 46.18 21.87 19.90
CA GLY A 27 45.90 20.56 20.44
C GLY A 27 44.78 19.91 19.66
N HIS A 28 44.91 18.60 19.47
CA HIS A 28 43.94 17.71 18.87
C HIS A 28 42.57 17.84 19.57
N ALA A 29 41.73 18.73 19.09
CA ALA A 29 40.28 18.63 19.27
C ALA A 29 39.72 18.03 17.98
N ALA A 30 40.06 16.76 17.73
CA ALA A 30 39.18 15.91 16.96
C ALA A 30 37.86 15.86 17.72
N PHE A 31 36.93 16.76 17.37
CA PHE A 31 35.55 16.63 17.76
C PHE A 31 35.13 15.26 17.26
N ALA A 32 35.05 14.30 18.19
CA ALA A 32 34.33 13.07 17.98
C ALA A 32 32.88 13.49 17.71
N ALA A 33 32.57 13.72 16.43
CA ALA A 33 31.22 13.76 15.94
C ALA A 33 30.62 12.43 16.39
N LYS A 34 29.80 12.49 17.44
CA LYS A 34 28.98 11.37 17.87
C LYS A 34 28.07 11.08 16.70
N THR A 35 28.49 10.15 15.85
CA THR A 35 27.64 9.51 14.87
C THR A 35 26.54 8.82 15.67
N LYS A 36 25.43 9.51 15.88
CA LYS A 36 24.17 8.88 16.27
C LYS A 36 23.96 7.82 15.20
N LYS A 37 24.11 6.54 15.56
CA LYS A 37 23.71 5.46 14.66
C LYS A 37 22.30 5.78 14.18
N PRO A 38 22.02 5.74 12.86
CA PRO A 38 20.69 6.07 12.36
C PRO A 38 19.69 5.16 13.07
N VAL A 39 18.70 5.77 13.73
CA VAL A 39 17.43 5.07 13.96
C VAL A 39 16.92 4.78 12.54
N PRO A 40 16.51 3.54 12.21
CA PRO A 40 15.92 3.28 10.91
C PRO A 40 14.81 4.30 10.69
N ASP A 41 14.93 5.11 9.63
CA ASP A 41 13.89 6.04 9.23
C ASP A 41 12.75 5.19 8.66
N LEU A 42 11.77 4.90 9.52
CA LEU A 42 10.58 4.12 9.18
C LEU A 42 9.50 5.01 8.54
N GLY A 43 9.82 6.27 8.20
CA GLY A 43 8.90 7.25 7.68
C GLY A 43 8.42 8.25 8.75
N PRO A 44 7.43 9.09 8.40
CA PRO A 44 6.94 10.16 9.28
C PRO A 44 6.30 9.60 10.55
N THR A 45 6.44 10.32 11.67
CA THR A 45 5.76 9.99 12.94
C THR A 45 4.25 9.86 12.73
N MET A 46 3.63 8.86 13.36
CA MET A 46 2.19 8.63 13.25
C MET A 46 1.37 9.86 13.63
N ARG A 47 0.51 10.26 12.69
CA ARG A 47 -0.44 11.38 12.83
C ARG A 47 -1.87 10.88 12.98
N PHE A 48 -2.69 11.68 13.66
CA PHE A 48 -4.11 11.40 13.87
C PHE A 48 -4.93 12.61 13.45
N VAL A 49 -5.75 12.46 12.42
CA VAL A 49 -6.66 13.50 11.94
C VAL A 49 -8.05 12.93 11.75
N VAL A 50 -9.07 13.75 12.03
CA VAL A 50 -10.47 13.40 11.78
C VAL A 50 -10.79 13.79 10.36
N VAL A 51 -11.32 12.83 9.60
CA VAL A 51 -11.63 12.99 8.18
C VAL A 51 -13.11 12.70 7.97
N ARG A 52 -13.78 13.54 7.17
CA ARG A 52 -15.14 13.32 6.71
C ARG A 52 -15.13 12.84 5.27
N SER A 53 -15.98 11.87 4.95
CA SER A 53 -16.15 11.45 3.56
C SER A 53 -16.69 12.58 2.71
N ASN A 54 -16.16 12.69 1.50
CA ASN A 54 -16.71 13.51 0.42
C ASN A 54 -17.15 12.64 -0.78
N ALA A 55 -17.38 11.35 -0.55
CA ALA A 55 -17.84 10.45 -1.61
C ALA A 55 -19.25 10.85 -2.08
N PRO A 56 -19.53 10.78 -3.40
CA PRO A 56 -20.86 11.07 -3.93
C PRO A 56 -21.95 10.23 -3.25
N GLY A 57 -23.07 10.86 -2.90
CA GLY A 57 -24.23 10.20 -2.33
C GLY A 57 -24.21 9.99 -0.81
N CYS A 58 -23.22 10.53 -0.08
CA CYS A 58 -23.22 10.54 1.39
C CYS A 58 -23.95 11.74 1.99
N GLU A 59 -24.06 12.87 1.27
CA GLU A 59 -24.72 14.06 1.82
C GLU A 59 -26.23 13.82 2.01
N PRO A 60 -26.85 14.40 3.06
CA PRO A 60 -26.27 15.37 4.00
C PRO A 60 -25.47 14.75 5.17
N THR A 61 -25.56 13.43 5.35
CA THR A 61 -25.00 12.71 6.52
C THR A 61 -23.86 11.78 6.09
N CYS A 62 -22.63 12.28 6.16
CA CYS A 62 -21.45 11.54 5.71
C CYS A 62 -20.68 10.89 6.87
N PRO A 63 -20.03 9.75 6.64
CA PRO A 63 -19.21 9.09 7.65
C PRO A 63 -17.91 9.85 7.93
N GLU A 64 -17.47 9.80 9.18
CA GLU A 64 -16.20 10.33 9.67
C GLU A 64 -15.34 9.21 10.28
N TRP A 65 -14.01 9.34 10.20
CA TRP A 65 -13.06 8.40 10.81
C TRP A 65 -11.81 9.14 11.30
N ILE A 66 -10.98 8.44 12.08
CA ILE A 66 -9.64 8.89 12.46
C ILE A 66 -8.63 8.24 11.50
N SER A 67 -8.00 9.02 10.63
CA SER A 67 -6.81 8.58 9.87
C SER A 67 -5.62 8.52 10.82
N ALA A 68 -5.05 7.33 10.97
CA ALA A 68 -3.91 7.01 11.84
C ALA A 68 -2.73 6.48 11.01
N GLU A 69 -1.92 7.38 10.46
CA GLU A 69 -0.92 7.02 9.44
C GLU A 69 0.49 7.41 9.88
N GLY A 70 1.47 6.49 9.73
CA GLY A 70 2.89 6.72 10.01
C GLY A 70 3.50 5.78 11.06
N THR A 71 4.73 6.07 11.50
CA THR A 71 5.50 5.27 12.46
C THR A 71 5.02 5.45 13.90
N ILE A 72 4.84 4.34 14.62
CA ILE A 72 4.47 4.35 16.04
C ILE A 72 5.71 4.70 16.88
N GLU A 73 5.80 5.93 17.37
CA GLU A 73 6.83 6.37 18.31
C GLU A 73 6.36 6.39 19.76
N ALA A 74 7.29 6.55 20.72
CA ALA A 74 6.99 6.66 22.15
C ALA A 74 5.96 7.76 22.48
N GLY A 75 5.94 8.87 21.74
CA GLY A 75 5.00 9.97 21.94
C GLY A 75 3.62 9.79 21.30
N THR A 76 3.44 8.76 20.47
CA THR A 76 2.20 8.51 19.70
C THR A 76 0.95 8.33 20.58
N PRO A 77 0.98 7.61 21.72
CA PRO A 77 -0.19 7.47 22.58
C PRO A 77 -0.68 8.80 23.15
N ALA A 78 0.22 9.74 23.41
CA ALA A 78 -0.14 11.07 23.88
C ALA A 78 -0.82 11.91 22.77
N ARG A 79 -0.36 11.78 21.52
CA ARG A 79 -1.01 12.40 20.35
C ARG A 79 -2.43 11.85 20.19
N PHE A 80 -2.59 10.53 20.22
CA PHE A 80 -3.91 9.90 20.09
C PHE A 80 -4.88 10.32 21.21
N LYS A 81 -4.42 10.36 22.47
CA LYS A 81 -5.22 10.86 23.60
C LYS A 81 -5.73 12.28 23.38
N ARG A 82 -4.92 13.17 22.77
CA ARG A 82 -5.35 14.55 22.45
C ARG A 82 -6.45 14.55 21.39
N THR A 83 -6.31 13.74 20.33
CA THR A 83 -7.35 13.57 19.31
C THR A 83 -8.66 13.05 19.91
N LEU A 84 -8.60 12.03 20.76
CA LEU A 84 -9.80 11.50 21.45
C LEU A 84 -10.46 12.52 22.37
N LYS A 85 -9.66 13.35 23.08
CA LYS A 85 -10.20 14.44 23.90
C LYS A 85 -10.92 15.49 23.04
N ALA A 86 -10.39 15.81 21.87
CA ALA A 86 -11.02 16.74 20.93
C ALA A 86 -12.35 16.21 20.37
N LEU A 87 -12.52 14.87 20.28
CA LEU A 87 -13.75 14.22 19.83
C LEU A 87 -14.90 14.27 20.85
N ARG A 88 -14.67 14.71 22.10
CA ARG A 88 -15.70 14.87 23.15
C ARG A 88 -16.62 13.65 23.31
N GLY A 89 -16.05 12.44 23.25
CA GLY A 89 -16.78 11.19 23.45
C GLY A 89 -17.39 10.57 22.17
N ARG A 90 -17.24 11.23 21.02
CA ARG A 90 -17.62 10.64 19.72
C ARG A 90 -16.76 9.42 19.41
N LYS A 91 -17.40 8.35 18.97
CA LYS A 91 -16.75 7.07 18.63
C LYS A 91 -16.59 6.99 17.13
N LEU A 92 -15.39 7.30 16.66
CA LEU A 92 -15.04 7.19 15.24
C LEU A 92 -14.16 5.95 15.02
N PRO A 93 -14.36 5.20 13.92
CA PRO A 93 -13.44 4.13 13.56
C PRO A 93 -12.04 4.70 13.28
N VAL A 94 -11.03 3.90 13.56
CA VAL A 94 -9.63 4.21 13.26
C VAL A 94 -9.25 3.52 11.95
N VAL A 95 -8.75 4.27 10.98
CA VAL A 95 -8.20 3.74 9.72
C VAL A 95 -6.69 3.87 9.80
N VAL A 96 -5.97 2.74 9.88
CA VAL A 96 -4.54 2.69 10.15
C VAL A 96 -3.71 2.26 8.94
N ASP A 97 -2.63 2.99 8.69
CA ASP A 97 -1.52 2.61 7.82
C ASP A 97 -0.20 2.84 8.58
N SER A 98 0.50 1.77 8.96
CA SER A 98 1.71 1.88 9.77
C SER A 98 2.71 0.76 9.52
N PRO A 99 4.00 1.10 9.33
CA PRO A 99 5.09 0.11 9.30
C PRO A 99 5.40 -0.46 10.70
N GLY A 100 4.76 0.04 11.77
CA GLY A 100 5.03 -0.33 13.15
C GLY A 100 5.95 0.67 13.85
N GLY A 101 6.81 0.17 14.75
CA GLY A 101 7.72 1.00 15.55
C GLY A 101 7.83 0.55 17.02
N HIS A 102 7.59 1.48 17.94
CA HIS A 102 7.76 1.31 19.37
C HIS A 102 6.68 0.41 19.99
N VAL A 103 7.05 -0.81 20.37
CA VAL A 103 6.16 -1.84 20.91
C VAL A 103 5.29 -1.34 22.07
N GLU A 104 5.88 -0.71 23.09
CA GLU A 104 5.10 -0.23 24.25
C GLU A 104 4.09 0.85 23.88
N ALA A 105 4.39 1.65 22.86
CA ALA A 105 3.47 2.67 22.40
C ALA A 105 2.31 2.02 21.64
N ALA A 106 2.57 0.97 20.85
CA ALA A 106 1.52 0.20 20.20
C ALA A 106 0.60 -0.50 21.21
N LEU A 107 1.15 -1.11 22.27
CA LEU A 107 0.35 -1.69 23.36
C LEU A 107 -0.52 -0.63 24.06
N ALA A 108 0.05 0.55 24.31
CA ALA A 108 -0.70 1.66 24.91
C ALA A 108 -1.80 2.19 23.98
N LEU A 109 -1.53 2.28 22.67
CA LEU A 109 -2.54 2.66 21.67
C LEU A 109 -3.68 1.65 21.61
N GLY A 110 -3.39 0.35 21.56
CA GLY A 110 -4.44 -0.66 21.54
C GLY A 110 -5.29 -0.67 22.82
N ARG A 111 -4.70 -0.44 24.00
CA ARG A 111 -5.48 -0.20 25.24
C ARG A 111 -6.37 1.04 25.15
N LEU A 112 -5.90 2.12 24.52
CA LEU A 112 -6.70 3.33 24.32
C LEU A 112 -7.86 3.09 23.36
N ILE A 113 -7.63 2.39 22.25
CA ILE A 113 -8.65 2.00 21.28
C ILE A 113 -9.71 1.14 21.98
N ARG A 114 -9.30 0.10 22.71
CA ARG A 114 -10.19 -0.78 23.48
C ARG A 114 -11.02 -0.03 24.51
N LYS A 115 -10.35 0.80 25.33
CA LYS A 115 -11.01 1.58 26.40
C LYS A 115 -12.09 2.52 25.85
N ASN A 116 -11.86 3.10 24.67
CA ASN A 116 -12.81 4.02 24.05
C ASN A 116 -13.84 3.30 23.14
N LYS A 117 -13.80 1.96 23.08
CA LYS A 117 -14.70 1.12 22.27
C LYS A 117 -14.71 1.51 20.80
N LEU A 118 -13.52 1.70 20.23
CA LEU A 118 -13.36 2.10 18.83
C LEU A 118 -13.17 0.88 17.95
N ASP A 119 -13.75 0.93 16.75
CA ASP A 119 -13.43 0.00 15.67
C ASP A 119 -12.14 0.42 14.99
N ILE A 120 -11.46 -0.53 14.35
CA ILE A 120 -10.22 -0.29 13.63
C ILE A 120 -10.17 -1.09 12.33
N ALA A 121 -9.69 -0.43 11.28
CA ALA A 121 -9.46 -1.01 9.98
C ALA A 121 -8.06 -0.70 9.47
N VAL A 122 -7.43 -1.64 8.77
CA VAL A 122 -6.20 -1.35 8.02
C VAL A 122 -6.60 -0.73 6.68
N GLY A 123 -6.09 0.48 6.43
CA GLY A 123 -6.42 1.30 5.26
C GLY A 123 -5.65 2.63 5.27
N LYS A 124 -5.64 3.33 4.14
CA LYS A 124 -5.10 4.68 3.96
C LYS A 124 -6.22 5.67 3.70
N THR A 125 -5.94 6.95 3.90
CA THR A 125 -6.87 8.04 3.59
C THR A 125 -6.36 8.88 2.42
N ARG A 126 -7.13 8.94 1.34
CA ARG A 126 -6.88 9.87 0.24
C ARG A 126 -7.57 11.19 0.56
N PHE A 127 -6.79 12.17 1.02
CA PHE A 127 -7.29 13.50 1.33
C PHE A 127 -7.67 14.27 0.05
N THR A 128 -8.73 15.06 0.12
CA THR A 128 -9.16 15.99 -0.93
C THR A 128 -9.06 17.42 -0.41
N GLY A 129 -8.40 18.29 -1.17
CA GLY A 129 -8.13 19.67 -0.77
C GLY A 129 -7.00 19.74 0.25
N CYS A 130 -7.35 19.88 1.54
CA CYS A 130 -6.37 20.06 2.61
C CYS A 130 -5.58 18.79 2.91
N GLN A 131 -4.26 18.84 2.75
CA GLN A 131 -3.36 17.79 3.24
C GLN A 131 -2.96 18.08 4.70
N PRO A 132 -2.91 17.06 5.58
CA PRO A 132 -2.50 17.23 6.98
C PRO A 132 -1.12 17.86 7.16
N ASP A 133 -0.21 17.62 6.23
CA ASP A 133 1.20 18.05 6.31
C ASP A 133 1.49 19.34 5.53
N ALA A 134 0.47 19.94 4.90
CA ALA A 134 0.62 21.21 4.18
C ALA A 134 0.70 22.39 5.16
N LYS A 135 1.79 23.18 5.06
CA LYS A 135 2.08 24.29 5.98
C LYS A 135 1.06 25.43 5.93
N ASP A 136 0.43 25.64 4.77
CA ASP A 136 -0.49 26.77 4.52
C ASP A 136 -1.95 26.32 4.38
N CYS A 137 -2.29 25.11 4.86
CA CYS A 137 -3.68 24.68 4.85
C CYS A 137 -4.47 25.39 5.96
N LYS A 138 -5.24 26.41 5.58
CA LYS A 138 -6.29 26.99 6.41
C LYS A 138 -7.46 26.00 6.49
N GLU A 139 -8.10 25.90 7.64
CA GLU A 139 -9.28 25.06 7.82
C GLU A 139 -10.30 25.38 6.71
N ASN A 140 -11.06 24.38 6.24
CA ASN A 140 -12.14 24.66 5.29
C ASN A 140 -13.26 25.41 6.02
N ASP A 141 -13.05 26.73 6.18
CA ASP A 141 -13.90 27.69 6.84
C ASP A 141 -15.31 27.62 6.21
N GLY A 142 -16.22 26.91 6.89
CA GLY A 142 -17.65 26.86 6.55
C GLY A 142 -18.23 25.54 6.05
N LYS A 143 -17.45 24.45 5.90
CA LYS A 143 -17.98 23.13 5.42
C LYS A 143 -18.11 22.04 6.50
N GLY A 144 -17.98 22.39 7.78
CA GLY A 144 -18.27 21.48 8.90
C GLY A 144 -17.22 20.41 9.23
N ALA A 145 -16.14 20.26 8.44
CA ALA A 145 -15.01 19.36 8.73
C ALA A 145 -13.65 19.95 8.28
N ARG A 146 -12.60 19.69 9.07
CA ARG A 146 -11.23 20.19 8.79
C ARG A 146 -10.56 19.44 7.63
N TYR A 147 -10.78 18.14 7.52
CA TYR A 147 -10.23 17.30 6.46
C TYR A 147 -11.34 16.51 5.77
N PHE A 148 -11.27 16.47 4.43
CA PHE A 148 -12.12 15.63 3.60
C PHE A 148 -11.29 14.58 2.89
N GLY A 149 -11.88 13.44 2.59
CA GLY A 149 -11.19 12.41 1.81
C GLY A 149 -12.01 11.15 1.66
N ASN A 150 -11.36 10.11 1.13
CA ASN A 150 -11.92 8.77 1.02
C ASN A 150 -10.92 7.74 1.54
N PRO A 151 -11.36 6.76 2.34
CA PRO A 151 -10.50 5.69 2.81
C PRO A 151 -10.37 4.61 1.73
N TYR A 152 -9.22 3.94 1.66
CA TYR A 152 -8.97 2.86 0.72
C TYR A 152 -8.02 1.82 1.34
N ALA A 153 -8.19 0.54 1.00
CA ALA A 153 -7.39 -0.53 1.57
C ALA A 153 -6.06 -0.80 0.82
N ASN A 154 -5.99 -0.42 -0.46
CA ASN A 154 -4.90 -0.80 -1.35
C ASN A 154 -3.54 -0.31 -0.86
N GLY A 155 -2.60 -1.25 -0.69
CA GLY A 155 -1.22 -0.97 -0.29
C GLY A 155 -1.11 -0.40 1.12
N ALA A 156 -2.20 -0.42 1.90
CA ALA A 156 -2.17 -0.12 3.32
C ALA A 156 -1.47 -1.24 4.06
N ILE A 157 -0.66 -0.89 5.04
CA ILE A 157 0.12 -1.84 5.82
C ILE A 157 -0.16 -1.66 7.31
N CYS A 158 -0.10 -2.75 8.05
CA CYS A 158 -0.04 -2.76 9.49
C CYS A 158 1.01 -3.79 9.91
N ASN A 159 2.25 -3.36 9.95
CA ASN A 159 3.40 -4.24 10.13
C ASN A 159 4.04 -4.12 11.53
N SER A 160 4.76 -5.17 11.93
CA SER A 160 5.63 -5.18 13.12
C SER A 160 4.85 -4.92 14.43
N ALA A 161 4.99 -3.74 15.02
CA ALA A 161 4.28 -3.35 16.24
C ALA A 161 2.82 -2.92 15.95
N CYS A 162 2.45 -2.57 14.72
CA CYS A 162 1.10 -2.12 14.38
C CYS A 162 -0.01 -3.15 14.72
N PRO A 163 0.16 -4.46 14.43
CA PRO A 163 -0.81 -5.50 14.83
C PRO A 163 -1.16 -5.48 16.32
N LEU A 164 -0.23 -5.08 17.19
CA LEU A 164 -0.49 -4.94 18.62
C LEU A 164 -1.44 -3.79 18.93
N MET A 165 -1.32 -2.66 18.23
CA MET A 165 -2.31 -1.58 18.31
C MET A 165 -3.66 -2.03 17.74
N PHE A 166 -3.64 -2.68 16.57
CA PHE A 166 -4.81 -3.18 15.85
C PHE A 166 -5.65 -4.14 16.70
N ALA A 167 -5.02 -5.02 17.48
CA ALA A 167 -5.70 -5.91 18.41
C ALA A 167 -6.63 -5.18 19.40
N GLY A 168 -6.41 -3.89 19.66
CA GLY A 168 -7.25 -3.07 20.54
C GLY A 168 -8.69 -2.83 20.05
N GLY A 169 -8.98 -2.99 18.76
CA GLY A 169 -10.29 -2.67 18.19
C GLY A 169 -11.44 -3.55 18.68
N ILE A 170 -12.65 -2.97 18.76
CA ILE A 170 -13.88 -3.75 19.01
C ILE A 170 -14.19 -4.60 17.79
N ARG A 171 -14.47 -3.95 16.65
CA ARG A 171 -14.44 -4.58 15.33
C ARG A 171 -13.07 -4.32 14.68
N ARG A 172 -12.48 -5.38 14.15
CA ARG A 172 -11.14 -5.39 13.56
C ARG A 172 -11.25 -5.96 12.16
N VAL A 173 -11.05 -5.12 11.16
CA VAL A 173 -11.07 -5.53 9.75
C VAL A 173 -9.76 -5.18 9.07
N VAL A 174 -9.25 -6.08 8.25
CA VAL A 174 -8.13 -5.77 7.37
C VAL A 174 -8.74 -5.65 5.99
N GLY A 175 -8.66 -4.47 5.37
CA GLY A 175 -9.20 -4.30 4.03
C GLY A 175 -8.58 -5.33 3.09
N GLN A 176 -9.34 -5.79 2.09
CA GLN A 176 -8.99 -6.95 1.24
C GLN A 176 -7.62 -6.84 0.53
N TRP A 177 -7.07 -5.61 0.43
CA TRP A 177 -5.78 -5.26 -0.20
C TRP A 177 -4.78 -4.62 0.76
N ALA A 178 -5.09 -4.69 2.03
CA ALA A 178 -4.24 -4.23 3.10
C ALA A 178 -3.43 -5.41 3.65
N TYR A 179 -2.18 -5.13 3.99
CA TYR A 179 -1.24 -6.10 4.51
C TYR A 179 -1.17 -5.97 6.03
N LEU A 180 -1.35 -7.07 6.75
CA LEU A 180 -1.04 -7.13 8.18
C LEU A 180 0.05 -8.18 8.38
N GLY A 181 1.19 -7.74 8.91
CA GLY A 181 2.38 -8.59 9.00
C GLY A 181 3.10 -8.50 10.34
N VAL A 182 3.71 -9.60 10.75
CA VAL A 182 4.45 -9.74 12.00
C VAL A 182 5.88 -10.20 11.76
N HIS A 183 6.77 -9.90 12.71
CA HIS A 183 8.13 -10.44 12.78
C HIS A 183 8.67 -10.35 14.21
N GLN A 184 9.77 -11.03 14.50
CA GLN A 184 10.33 -11.04 15.86
C GLN A 184 10.74 -9.65 16.34
N ILE A 185 10.47 -9.36 17.61
CA ILE A 185 10.79 -8.06 18.21
C ILE A 185 12.28 -7.93 18.45
N THR A 186 12.87 -6.85 17.93
CA THR A 186 14.27 -6.52 18.18
C THR A 186 14.41 -5.72 19.47
N THR A 187 15.20 -6.21 20.43
CA THR A 187 15.50 -5.50 21.68
C THR A 187 16.89 -4.87 21.61
N THR A 188 16.99 -3.55 21.81
CA THR A 188 18.29 -2.85 21.84
C THR A 188 18.70 -2.58 23.29
N TYR A 189 19.81 -3.16 23.73
CA TYR A 189 20.40 -2.94 25.05
C TYR A 189 21.44 -1.82 24.99
N ILE A 190 21.24 -0.77 25.78
CA ILE A 190 22.23 0.30 25.94
C ILE A 190 23.05 0.00 27.19
N ARG A 191 24.33 -0.32 27.01
CA ARG A 191 25.24 -0.53 28.14
C ARG A 191 25.69 0.83 28.66
N THR A 192 25.61 1.03 29.97
CA THR A 192 26.05 2.27 30.61
C THR A 192 27.00 1.93 31.75
N LYS A 193 28.20 2.50 31.72
CA LYS A 193 29.17 2.41 32.82
C LYS A 193 28.87 3.50 33.83
N LEU A 194 28.43 3.09 35.02
CA LEU A 194 28.17 3.97 36.15
C LEU A 194 29.36 3.90 37.12
N GLN A 195 29.95 5.05 37.45
CA GLN A 195 30.89 5.18 38.55
C GLN A 195 30.15 5.73 39.77
N TYR A 196 30.38 5.10 40.92
CA TYR A 196 29.79 5.52 42.20
C TYR A 196 30.88 6.05 43.14
N ARG A 197 30.53 7.08 43.91
CA ARG A 197 31.25 7.53 45.09
C ARG A 197 30.42 7.08 46.28
N THR A 198 30.94 6.11 47.03
CA THR A 198 30.27 5.58 48.21
C THR A 198 31.01 6.05 49.45
N THR A 199 30.31 6.70 50.36
CA THR A 199 30.81 7.10 51.67
C THR A 199 30.43 6.01 52.67
N TYR A 200 31.36 5.59 53.52
CA TYR A 200 31.12 4.57 54.56
C TYR A 200 31.42 5.12 55.95
N ARG A 201 30.67 4.66 56.95
CA ARG A 201 30.96 4.82 58.38
C ARG A 201 31.18 3.45 58.99
N VAL A 202 32.27 3.28 59.73
CA VAL A 202 32.53 2.02 60.43
C VAL A 202 31.80 2.06 61.78
N VAL A 203 30.94 1.09 62.04
CA VAL A 203 30.20 0.96 63.31
C VAL A 203 30.44 -0.45 63.84
N ARG A 204 31.02 -0.57 65.04
CA ARG A 204 31.41 -1.87 65.65
C ARG A 204 32.24 -2.74 64.70
N GLY A 205 33.27 -2.15 64.08
CA GLY A 205 34.16 -2.84 63.14
C GLY A 205 33.57 -3.14 61.74
N LYS A 206 32.29 -2.86 61.48
CA LYS A 206 31.65 -3.15 60.18
C LYS A 206 31.40 -1.87 59.38
N LYS A 207 31.80 -1.87 58.10
CA LYS A 207 31.53 -0.77 57.15
C LYS A 207 30.02 -0.68 56.87
N LYS A 208 29.41 0.46 57.18
CA LYS A 208 28.03 0.82 56.84
C LYS A 208 28.04 1.90 55.76
N ILE A 209 27.33 1.70 54.65
CA ILE A 209 27.17 2.69 53.59
C ILE A 209 26.32 3.84 54.14
N ILE A 210 26.83 5.08 54.11
CA ILE A 210 26.10 6.29 54.53
C ILE A 210 25.55 7.08 53.34
N ASP A 211 26.26 7.06 52.21
CA ASP A 211 25.88 7.77 50.99
C ASP A 211 26.43 7.03 49.77
N LYS A 212 25.69 7.03 48.66
CA LYS A 212 26.12 6.43 47.38
C LYS A 212 25.66 7.32 46.23
N LYS A 213 26.58 8.12 45.69
CA LYS A 213 26.32 9.06 44.59
C LYS A 213 26.88 8.56 43.26
N ILE A 214 26.16 8.77 42.18
CA ILE A 214 26.68 8.52 40.82
C ILE A 214 27.59 9.70 40.44
N VAL A 215 28.88 9.42 40.23
CA VAL A 215 29.89 10.44 39.88
C VAL A 215 30.11 10.54 38.38
N SER A 216 29.80 9.49 37.62
CA SER A 216 29.98 9.49 36.17
C SER A 216 29.08 8.44 35.53
N ARG A 217 28.48 8.80 34.39
CA ARG A 217 27.64 7.95 33.54
C ARG A 217 28.20 8.00 32.13
N LYS A 218 28.88 6.93 31.71
CA LYS A 218 29.46 6.81 30.36
C LYS A 218 28.69 5.77 29.55
N ASN A 219 28.36 6.08 28.30
CA ASN A 219 27.80 5.08 27.38
C ASN A 219 28.89 4.05 27.06
N ALA A 220 28.57 2.76 27.20
CA ALA A 220 29.48 1.63 26.99
C ALA A 220 29.06 0.78 25.77
N GLY A 221 28.42 1.42 24.80
CA GLY A 221 27.93 0.80 23.56
C GLY A 221 26.51 0.26 23.68
N SER A 222 25.99 -0.25 22.57
CA SER A 222 24.70 -0.92 22.51
C SER A 222 24.77 -2.18 21.67
N TYR A 223 24.06 -3.23 22.07
CA TYR A 223 23.88 -4.44 21.26
C TYR A 223 22.40 -4.73 21.06
N LYS A 224 22.06 -5.43 19.97
CA LYS A 224 20.69 -5.86 19.67
C LYS A 224 20.57 -7.35 19.88
N THR A 225 19.45 -7.78 20.45
CA THR A 225 19.04 -9.19 20.43
C THR A 225 17.77 -9.28 19.60
N TYR A 226 17.70 -10.31 18.77
CA TYR A 226 16.54 -10.56 17.90
C TYR A 226 15.59 -11.59 18.50
N GLU A 227 16.11 -12.45 19.38
CA GLU A 227 15.30 -13.40 20.13
C GLU A 227 14.47 -12.68 21.20
N MET A 228 13.20 -13.09 21.27
CA MET A 228 12.26 -12.59 22.26
C MET A 228 12.56 -13.22 23.62
N SER A 229 12.86 -12.40 24.62
CA SER A 229 13.01 -12.91 26.00
C SER A 229 11.67 -13.48 26.50
N LYS A 230 11.73 -14.48 27.39
CA LYS A 230 10.54 -15.06 28.05
C LYS A 230 9.65 -14.01 28.71
N ALA A 231 10.23 -12.93 29.23
CA ALA A 231 9.49 -11.82 29.84
C ALA A 231 8.68 -11.03 28.82
N VAL A 232 9.27 -10.74 27.64
CA VAL A 232 8.58 -10.06 26.54
C VAL A 232 7.48 -10.94 25.99
N GLU A 233 7.76 -12.23 25.77
CA GLU A 233 6.77 -13.21 25.31
C GLU A 233 5.57 -13.28 26.25
N LYS A 234 5.80 -13.47 27.55
CA LYS A 234 4.73 -13.50 28.56
C LYS A 234 3.89 -12.22 28.56
N ARG A 235 4.53 -11.07 28.38
CA ARG A 235 3.85 -9.77 28.33
C ARG A 235 2.96 -9.63 27.10
N LEU A 236 3.45 -10.01 25.92
CA LEU A 236 2.67 -9.96 24.69
C LEU A 236 1.54 -10.98 24.70
N ALA A 237 1.78 -12.19 25.19
CA ALA A 237 0.74 -13.20 25.37
C ALA A 237 -0.38 -12.69 26.28
N ALA A 238 -0.03 -12.08 27.42
CA ALA A 238 -1.00 -11.48 28.33
C ALA A 238 -1.80 -10.35 27.66
N TYR A 239 -1.13 -9.51 26.87
CA TYR A 239 -1.78 -8.42 26.13
C TYR A 239 -2.72 -8.93 25.04
N LEU A 240 -2.30 -9.88 24.21
CA LEU A 240 -3.13 -10.45 23.16
C LEU A 240 -4.36 -11.13 23.76
N LYS A 241 -4.18 -11.87 24.87
CA LYS A 241 -5.28 -12.44 25.64
C LYS A 241 -6.23 -11.37 26.18
N GLU A 242 -5.72 -10.28 26.74
CA GLU A 242 -6.53 -9.13 27.17
C GLU A 242 -7.36 -8.53 26.01
N MET A 243 -6.81 -8.55 24.80
CA MET A 243 -7.48 -8.08 23.59
C MET A 243 -8.37 -9.14 22.92
N GLY A 244 -8.49 -10.35 23.50
CA GLY A 244 -9.26 -11.46 22.94
C GLY A 244 -8.64 -12.08 21.67
N VAL A 245 -7.34 -11.88 21.44
CA VAL A 245 -6.60 -12.44 20.30
C VAL A 245 -5.87 -13.71 20.74
N GLY A 246 -5.99 -14.76 19.93
CA GLY A 246 -5.33 -16.05 20.09
C GLY A 246 -3.81 -15.96 19.95
N LEU A 247 -3.11 -16.92 20.57
CA LEU A 247 -1.64 -16.90 20.65
C LEU A 247 -0.94 -17.28 19.35
N GLY A 248 -1.65 -17.79 18.33
CA GLY A 248 -1.06 -18.13 17.03
C GLY A 248 -0.33 -16.96 16.38
N VAL A 249 -0.83 -15.73 16.56
CA VAL A 249 -0.16 -14.49 16.07
C VAL A 249 1.20 -14.30 16.73
N LEU A 250 1.31 -14.60 18.03
CA LEU A 250 2.58 -14.49 18.78
C LEU A 250 3.57 -15.57 18.34
N GLU A 251 3.08 -16.77 18.03
CA GLU A 251 3.90 -17.84 17.50
C GLU A 251 4.48 -17.49 16.13
N THR A 252 3.65 -17.01 15.19
CA THR A 252 4.13 -16.52 13.90
C THR A 252 5.15 -15.38 14.09
N MET A 253 4.86 -14.44 15.01
CA MET A 253 5.78 -13.34 15.33
C MET A 253 7.16 -13.86 15.80
N LYS A 254 7.21 -14.91 16.62
CA LYS A 254 8.46 -15.50 17.10
C LYS A 254 9.23 -16.24 16.00
N ASN A 255 8.51 -16.90 15.10
CA ASN A 255 9.10 -17.74 14.06
C ASN A 255 9.55 -16.95 12.82
N THR A 256 9.17 -15.69 12.71
CA THR A 256 9.54 -14.83 11.59
C THR A 256 10.78 -13.98 11.92
N PRO A 257 11.88 -14.08 11.14
CA PRO A 257 13.10 -13.30 11.36
C PRO A 257 12.87 -11.78 11.34
N ALA A 258 13.68 -11.05 12.10
CA ALA A 258 13.57 -9.59 12.26
C ALA A 258 13.89 -8.81 10.98
N SER A 259 14.59 -9.46 10.04
CA SER A 259 14.91 -8.93 8.72
C SER A 259 13.78 -9.12 7.71
N GLY A 260 12.74 -9.89 8.05
CA GLY A 260 11.59 -10.16 7.21
C GLY A 260 10.28 -9.69 7.85
N ILE A 261 9.19 -9.80 7.08
CA ILE A 261 7.82 -9.60 7.56
C ILE A 261 7.00 -10.77 7.02
N GLN A 262 6.38 -11.53 7.90
CA GLN A 262 5.42 -12.55 7.53
C GLN A 262 4.05 -11.91 7.50
N GLN A 263 3.48 -11.80 6.30
CA GLN A 263 2.09 -11.43 6.15
C GLN A 263 1.21 -12.56 6.70
N LEU A 264 0.19 -12.18 7.46
CA LEU A 264 -0.81 -13.12 7.97
C LEU A 264 -1.92 -13.29 6.95
N ALA A 265 -2.30 -14.54 6.67
CA ALA A 265 -3.42 -14.83 5.79
C ALA A 265 -4.74 -14.42 6.46
N PRO A 266 -5.74 -13.89 5.71
CA PRO A 266 -7.02 -13.46 6.28
C PRO A 266 -7.72 -14.53 7.13
N TYR A 267 -7.68 -15.79 6.68
CA TYR A 267 -8.28 -16.89 7.41
C TYR A 267 -7.57 -17.18 8.75
N ASP A 268 -6.23 -17.16 8.77
CA ASP A 268 -5.44 -17.34 10.00
C ASP A 268 -5.69 -16.19 10.99
N MET A 269 -5.84 -14.97 10.48
CA MET A 269 -6.23 -13.82 11.30
C MET A 269 -7.61 -14.01 11.91
N LEU A 270 -8.57 -14.61 11.20
CA LEU A 270 -9.91 -14.87 11.72
C LEU A 270 -9.89 -16.00 12.78
N GLN A 271 -9.17 -17.09 12.50
CA GLN A 271 -9.02 -18.22 13.43
C GLN A 271 -8.33 -17.82 14.74
N THR A 272 -7.37 -16.91 14.67
CA THR A 272 -6.71 -16.33 15.85
C THR A 272 -7.50 -15.17 16.45
N ASN A 273 -8.67 -14.83 15.93
CA ASN A 273 -9.46 -13.66 16.31
C ASN A 273 -8.65 -12.34 16.29
N LEU A 274 -7.63 -12.25 15.43
CA LEU A 274 -6.91 -11.00 15.18
C LEU A 274 -7.79 -10.05 14.38
N VAL A 275 -8.50 -10.55 13.38
CA VAL A 275 -9.66 -9.87 12.77
C VAL A 275 -10.94 -10.45 13.36
N THR A 276 -12.00 -9.63 13.42
CA THR A 276 -13.32 -10.07 13.87
C THR A 276 -14.22 -10.51 12.73
N SER A 277 -13.89 -10.12 11.50
CA SER A 277 -14.58 -10.53 10.28
C SER A 277 -13.67 -10.37 9.06
N LEU A 278 -14.08 -10.96 7.93
CA LEU A 278 -13.43 -10.79 6.63
C LEU A 278 -14.04 -9.64 5.82
N ASP A 279 -14.82 -8.77 6.47
CA ASP A 279 -15.46 -7.63 5.84
C ASP A 279 -14.43 -6.58 5.40
N SER A 280 -14.80 -5.73 4.45
CA SER A 280 -13.93 -4.67 3.97
C SER A 280 -13.96 -3.42 4.87
N LEU A 281 -12.98 -2.53 4.62
CA LEU A 281 -12.92 -1.17 5.16
C LEU A 281 -14.23 -0.38 4.93
N ASP A 282 -14.95 -0.73 3.87
CA ASP A 282 -16.20 -0.08 3.47
C ASP A 282 -17.28 -0.17 4.53
N LEU A 283 -17.27 -1.24 5.33
CA LEU A 283 -18.21 -1.46 6.42
C LEU A 283 -18.14 -0.35 7.49
N LEU A 284 -16.97 0.29 7.65
CA LEU A 284 -16.79 1.34 8.66
C LEU A 284 -16.95 2.75 8.08
N THR A 285 -16.90 2.90 6.76
CA THR A 285 -16.60 4.21 6.15
C THR A 285 -17.32 4.56 4.85
N THR A 286 -18.13 3.66 4.27
CA THR A 286 -18.85 3.97 3.02
C THR A 286 -20.02 4.93 3.21
N PRO A 287 -20.39 5.70 2.19
CA PRO A 287 -21.60 6.53 2.20
C PRO A 287 -22.88 5.80 2.64
N THR A 288 -23.00 4.52 2.28
CA THR A 288 -24.21 3.72 2.51
C THR A 288 -24.43 3.41 3.98
N ILE A 289 -23.39 3.39 4.83
CA ILE A 289 -23.56 3.10 6.26
C ILE A 289 -24.40 4.15 6.98
N CYS A 290 -24.39 5.40 6.50
CA CYS A 290 -25.16 6.48 7.09
C CYS A 290 -26.65 6.48 6.73
N LYS A 291 -27.07 5.53 5.88
CA LYS A 291 -28.49 5.24 5.60
C LYS A 291 -29.04 4.12 6.47
N ALA A 292 -28.20 3.46 7.28
CA ALA A 292 -28.63 2.38 8.16
C ALA A 292 -29.50 2.92 9.32
N THR A 293 -30.38 2.07 9.84
CA THR A 293 -31.22 2.37 11.00
C THR A 293 -30.90 1.38 12.14
N PRO A 294 -30.41 1.84 13.31
CA PRO A 294 -30.11 3.23 13.67
C PRO A 294 -28.86 3.76 12.95
N VAL A 295 -28.81 5.09 12.74
CA VAL A 295 -27.68 5.76 12.08
C VAL A 295 -26.39 5.53 12.89
N PRO A 296 -25.30 5.04 12.26
CA PRO A 296 -24.03 4.81 12.95
C PRO A 296 -23.46 6.08 13.59
N ALA A 297 -22.82 5.93 14.76
CA ALA A 297 -22.30 7.06 15.54
C ALA A 297 -21.21 7.88 14.84
N ASN A 298 -20.62 7.35 13.77
CA ASN A 298 -19.62 8.02 12.97
C ASN A 298 -20.20 8.80 11.78
N CYS A 299 -21.51 8.79 11.58
CA CYS A 299 -22.20 9.54 10.55
C CYS A 299 -22.59 10.93 11.05
N ARG A 300 -22.21 11.98 10.31
CA ARG A 300 -22.43 13.38 10.70
C ARG A 300 -23.09 14.20 9.59
N GLU A 301 -24.20 14.81 9.97
CA GLU A 301 -24.91 15.82 9.18
C GLU A 301 -24.18 17.17 9.22
N ILE A 302 -24.12 17.89 8.10
CA ILE A 302 -23.72 19.32 8.13
C ILE A 302 -24.96 20.12 8.56
N PRO A 303 -24.92 20.92 9.63
CA PRO A 303 -25.97 21.88 9.88
C PRO A 303 -26.00 22.88 8.71
N ALA A 304 -27.12 22.96 7.99
CA ALA A 304 -27.33 23.96 6.96
C ALA A 304 -27.03 25.35 7.54
N ASN A 305 -26.27 26.17 6.80
CA ASN A 305 -26.07 27.58 7.14
C ASN A 305 -27.45 28.24 7.26
N LYS A 306 -27.86 28.56 8.49
CA LYS A 306 -28.95 29.51 8.75
C LYS A 306 -28.47 30.88 8.25
N GLY A 307 -28.75 31.21 6.99
CA GLY A 307 -28.35 32.48 6.39
C GLY A 307 -28.28 32.51 4.86
N ALA A 308 -28.53 31.42 4.15
CA ALA A 308 -28.79 31.49 2.71
C ALA A 308 -30.31 31.47 2.50
N GLU A 309 -30.85 32.61 2.08
CA GLU A 309 -32.24 32.77 1.64
C GLU A 309 -32.54 31.76 0.51
N PRO A 310 -33.70 31.08 0.50
CA PRO A 310 -34.01 30.12 -0.53
C PRO A 310 -34.26 30.86 -1.84
N ALA A 311 -33.47 30.58 -2.87
CA ALA A 311 -33.90 30.88 -4.23
C ALA A 311 -35.09 29.96 -4.55
N ASP A 312 -36.24 30.58 -4.82
CA ASP A 312 -37.52 29.94 -5.10
C ASP A 312 -37.38 28.77 -6.09
N VAL A 313 -37.75 27.57 -5.61
CA VAL A 313 -38.16 26.47 -6.49
C VAL A 313 -39.68 26.39 -6.37
N PRO A 314 -40.45 26.71 -7.42
CA PRO A 314 -41.90 26.67 -7.34
C PRO A 314 -42.37 25.24 -7.12
N THR A 315 -43.24 25.09 -6.12
CA THR A 315 -43.95 23.87 -5.81
C THR A 315 -44.98 23.63 -6.92
N VAL A 316 -44.86 22.53 -7.65
CA VAL A 316 -45.94 22.05 -8.52
C VAL A 316 -46.41 20.72 -7.95
N GLU A 317 -47.68 20.70 -7.53
CA GLU A 317 -48.41 19.56 -7.00
C GLU A 317 -48.38 18.38 -7.97
N ALA A 318 -48.19 17.18 -7.41
CA ALA A 318 -48.20 15.94 -8.14
C ALA A 318 -49.60 15.66 -8.74
N LYS A 319 -49.69 15.69 -10.06
CA LYS A 319 -50.74 15.01 -10.81
C LYS A 319 -50.19 13.67 -11.31
N PRO A 320 -50.92 12.54 -11.18
CA PRO A 320 -50.38 11.24 -11.52
C PRO A 320 -50.31 11.10 -13.05
N GLU A 321 -49.10 10.92 -13.58
CA GLU A 321 -48.87 10.74 -15.00
C GLU A 321 -48.24 9.38 -15.30
N ILE A 322 -48.77 8.76 -16.35
CA ILE A 322 -48.54 7.41 -16.84
C ILE A 322 -47.07 7.26 -17.30
N PRO A 323 -46.42 6.08 -17.17
CA PRO A 323 -44.99 5.94 -17.45
C PRO A 323 -44.70 6.11 -18.94
N GLN A 324 -43.84 7.07 -19.27
CA GLN A 324 -43.22 7.19 -20.59
C GLN A 324 -41.70 7.48 -20.45
N PRO A 325 -40.91 7.11 -21.48
CA PRO A 325 -39.61 6.47 -21.30
C PRO A 325 -38.49 7.43 -20.95
N ALA A 326 -37.49 6.88 -20.25
CA ALA A 326 -36.27 7.54 -19.81
C ALA A 326 -35.65 8.41 -20.93
N GLY A 327 -35.77 9.73 -20.75
CA GLY A 327 -35.00 10.72 -21.49
C GLY A 327 -33.53 10.58 -21.12
N THR A 328 -32.71 10.36 -22.14
CA THR A 328 -31.26 10.24 -22.10
C THR A 328 -30.61 11.46 -21.42
N VAL A 329 -30.11 11.25 -20.21
CA VAL A 329 -28.93 11.96 -19.72
C VAL A 329 -27.78 11.63 -20.70
N PRO A 330 -27.00 12.61 -21.21
CA PRO A 330 -25.84 12.28 -22.03
C PRO A 330 -24.92 11.36 -21.23
N PRO A 331 -24.53 10.18 -21.76
CA PRO A 331 -23.65 9.28 -21.04
C PRO A 331 -22.35 10.01 -20.73
N LYS A 332 -21.86 9.88 -19.49
CA LYS A 332 -20.46 10.14 -19.16
C LYS A 332 -19.66 9.33 -20.17
N GLN A 333 -19.02 9.98 -21.12
CA GLN A 333 -18.31 9.33 -22.21
C GLN A 333 -17.24 8.43 -21.58
N GLU A 334 -17.50 7.12 -21.52
CA GLU A 334 -16.52 6.14 -21.07
C GLU A 334 -15.38 6.17 -22.07
N ALA A 335 -14.15 6.44 -21.58
CA ALA A 335 -13.00 6.56 -22.45
C ALA A 335 -12.77 5.25 -23.22
N GLU A 336 -12.46 5.38 -24.51
CA GLU A 336 -12.15 4.23 -25.38
C GLU A 336 -10.96 3.43 -24.84
N MET A 337 -10.91 2.14 -25.19
CA MET A 337 -9.85 1.24 -24.72
C MET A 337 -8.46 1.77 -25.04
N ARG A 338 -7.69 2.02 -23.98
CA ARG A 338 -6.32 2.53 -23.99
C ARG A 338 -5.33 1.42 -23.66
N PHE A 339 -4.18 1.45 -24.32
CA PHE A 339 -3.09 0.53 -24.09
C PHE A 339 -1.85 1.27 -23.59
N ALA A 340 -1.15 0.71 -22.61
CA ALA A 340 0.11 1.24 -22.12
C ALA A 340 1.06 0.09 -21.76
N LEU A 341 2.36 0.29 -22.01
CA LEU A 341 3.40 -0.61 -21.52
C LEU A 341 3.75 -0.22 -20.09
N VAL A 342 3.76 -1.20 -19.19
CA VAL A 342 3.89 -0.98 -17.75
C VAL A 342 4.99 -1.87 -17.19
N ARG A 343 5.71 -1.35 -16.20
CA ARG A 343 6.70 -2.07 -15.41
C ARG A 343 6.35 -1.99 -13.93
N GLY A 344 6.55 -3.12 -13.25
CA GLY A 344 6.34 -3.24 -11.81
C GLY A 344 7.13 -2.19 -11.03
N SER A 345 6.43 -1.48 -10.16
CA SER A 345 7.00 -0.45 -9.29
C SER A 345 7.29 -0.95 -7.87
N ASN A 346 7.01 -2.22 -7.59
CA ASN A 346 7.18 -2.81 -6.27
C ASN A 346 8.67 -2.89 -5.89
N PRO A 347 9.11 -2.34 -4.73
CA PRO A 347 10.50 -2.41 -4.31
C PRO A 347 11.07 -3.83 -4.21
N LEU A 348 10.21 -4.85 -4.02
CA LEU A 348 10.62 -6.25 -3.94
C LEU A 348 11.18 -6.80 -5.26
N CYS A 349 10.81 -6.22 -6.40
CA CYS A 349 11.30 -6.66 -7.71
C CYS A 349 12.48 -5.84 -8.22
N ASN A 350 12.84 -4.70 -7.60
CA ASN A 350 13.94 -3.86 -8.09
C ASN A 350 15.30 -4.59 -7.99
N PRO A 351 16.13 -4.65 -9.05
CA PRO A 351 15.99 -4.00 -10.37
C PRO A 351 15.34 -4.82 -11.47
N ASP A 352 14.91 -6.04 -11.19
CA ASP A 352 14.33 -7.00 -12.13
C ASP A 352 12.81 -7.12 -11.97
N CYS A 353 12.08 -6.11 -12.46
CA CYS A 353 10.63 -6.05 -12.33
C CYS A 353 9.91 -6.61 -13.56
N PRO A 354 8.72 -7.21 -13.37
CA PRO A 354 7.92 -7.71 -14.49
C PRO A 354 7.31 -6.54 -15.26
N GLU A 355 7.10 -6.75 -16.56
CA GLU A 355 6.44 -5.85 -17.48
C GLU A 355 5.13 -6.46 -17.98
N TRP A 356 4.15 -5.62 -18.31
CA TRP A 356 2.86 -6.04 -18.85
C TRP A 356 2.22 -4.95 -19.71
N ILE A 357 1.21 -5.35 -20.47
CA ILE A 357 0.37 -4.44 -21.26
C ILE A 357 -0.87 -4.12 -20.43
N SER A 358 -1.09 -2.86 -20.07
CA SER A 358 -2.36 -2.41 -19.52
C SER A 358 -3.36 -2.21 -20.66
N ALA A 359 -4.59 -2.71 -20.51
CA ALA A 359 -5.70 -2.54 -21.44
C ALA A 359 -6.96 -2.11 -20.67
N GLU A 360 -7.26 -0.82 -20.65
CA GLU A 360 -8.37 -0.28 -19.84
C GLU A 360 -9.36 0.53 -20.66
N GLY A 361 -10.66 0.44 -20.35
CA GLY A 361 -11.71 1.25 -20.97
C GLY A 361 -12.62 0.44 -21.90
N THR A 362 -13.46 1.15 -22.65
CA THR A 362 -14.53 0.53 -23.45
C THR A 362 -14.00 0.00 -24.78
N ILE A 363 -14.33 -1.24 -25.11
CA ILE A 363 -13.95 -1.86 -26.39
C ILE A 363 -14.72 -1.17 -27.51
N THR A 364 -14.00 -0.58 -28.45
CA THR A 364 -14.56 -0.02 -29.70
C THR A 364 -14.01 -0.73 -30.93
N ALA A 365 -14.56 -0.44 -32.11
CA ALA A 365 -14.06 -0.96 -33.38
C ALA A 365 -12.57 -0.62 -33.65
N GLY A 366 -12.05 0.48 -33.06
CA GLY A 366 -10.64 0.89 -33.18
C GLY A 366 -9.68 0.22 -32.18
N THR A 367 -10.20 -0.58 -31.24
CA THR A 367 -9.38 -1.31 -30.24
C THR A 367 -8.30 -2.20 -30.87
N PRO A 368 -8.59 -3.01 -31.91
CA PRO A 368 -7.59 -3.90 -32.51
C PRO A 368 -6.41 -3.15 -33.10
N ASP A 369 -6.66 -2.00 -33.74
CA ASP A 369 -5.59 -1.22 -34.38
C ASP A 369 -4.67 -0.57 -33.35
N ARG A 370 -5.22 -0.08 -32.24
CA ARG A 370 -4.42 0.44 -31.11
C ARG A 370 -3.59 -0.67 -30.44
N LEU A 371 -4.17 -1.85 -30.26
CA LEU A 371 -3.45 -3.00 -29.72
C LEU A 371 -2.31 -3.40 -30.66
N ARG A 372 -2.57 -3.52 -31.97
CA ARG A 372 -1.55 -3.86 -32.98
C ARG A 372 -0.40 -2.85 -32.95
N LYS A 373 -0.72 -1.56 -32.93
CA LYS A 373 0.28 -0.49 -32.85
C LYS A 373 1.19 -0.64 -31.63
N LEU A 374 0.66 -0.99 -30.45
CA LEU A 374 1.49 -1.29 -29.28
C LEU A 374 2.34 -2.54 -29.51
N LEU A 375 1.76 -3.65 -29.97
CA LEU A 375 2.46 -4.92 -30.16
C LEU A 375 3.63 -4.79 -31.13
N ASP A 376 3.50 -3.97 -32.18
CA ASP A 376 4.58 -3.68 -33.13
C ASP A 376 5.80 -3.02 -32.45
N THR A 377 5.59 -2.26 -31.35
CA THR A 377 6.70 -1.66 -30.57
C THR A 377 7.43 -2.67 -29.67
N LEU A 378 6.83 -3.84 -29.40
CA LEU A 378 7.38 -4.80 -28.44
C LEU A 378 8.46 -5.70 -29.04
N SER A 379 8.76 -5.60 -30.34
CA SER A 379 9.81 -6.38 -31.03
C SER A 379 9.71 -7.89 -30.77
N GLY A 380 8.49 -8.44 -30.77
CA GLY A 380 8.23 -9.87 -30.55
C GLY A 380 8.23 -10.33 -29.09
N ARG A 381 8.36 -9.41 -28.12
CA ARG A 381 8.22 -9.76 -26.70
C ARG A 381 6.78 -10.16 -26.37
N ARG A 382 6.65 -11.22 -25.57
CA ARG A 382 5.36 -11.74 -25.10
C ARG A 382 5.10 -11.24 -23.69
N LEU A 383 4.31 -10.17 -23.59
CA LEU A 383 3.91 -9.58 -22.31
C LEU A 383 2.46 -9.95 -21.99
N PRO A 384 2.13 -10.24 -20.72
CA PRO A 384 0.74 -10.48 -20.33
C PRO A 384 -0.09 -9.21 -20.53
N VAL A 385 -1.34 -9.37 -20.94
CA VAL A 385 -2.33 -8.30 -21.08
C VAL A 385 -3.18 -8.25 -19.81
N VAL A 386 -3.09 -7.14 -19.09
CA VAL A 386 -3.92 -6.82 -17.92
C VAL A 386 -5.12 -6.00 -18.39
N ILE A 387 -6.31 -6.59 -18.39
CA ILE A 387 -7.53 -6.01 -18.96
C ILE A 387 -8.58 -5.67 -17.90
N SER A 388 -9.10 -4.43 -17.96
CA SER A 388 -10.29 -3.99 -17.22
C SER A 388 -11.20 -3.20 -18.17
N SER A 389 -12.35 -3.76 -18.51
CA SER A 389 -13.27 -3.21 -19.48
C SER A 389 -14.74 -3.47 -19.14
N PRO A 390 -15.63 -2.46 -19.26
CA PRO A 390 -17.08 -2.65 -19.19
C PRO A 390 -17.66 -3.40 -20.41
N GLY A 391 -16.82 -3.85 -21.33
CA GLY A 391 -17.22 -4.46 -22.60
C GLY A 391 -17.29 -3.41 -23.71
N GLY A 392 -18.18 -3.63 -24.68
CA GLY A 392 -18.36 -2.75 -25.84
C GLY A 392 -18.57 -3.52 -27.14
N ASP A 393 -17.91 -3.10 -28.21
CA ASP A 393 -18.05 -3.64 -29.55
C ASP A 393 -17.56 -5.10 -29.65
N VAL A 394 -18.44 -6.00 -30.07
CA VAL A 394 -18.18 -7.45 -30.11
C VAL A 394 -17.18 -7.81 -31.20
N LEU A 395 -17.25 -7.16 -32.37
CA LEU A 395 -16.33 -7.44 -33.47
C LEU A 395 -14.92 -6.92 -33.17
N GLY A 396 -14.81 -5.74 -32.55
CA GLY A 396 -13.58 -5.20 -32.00
C GLY A 396 -12.97 -6.11 -30.95
N ALA A 397 -13.79 -6.71 -30.06
CA ALA A 397 -13.32 -7.70 -29.09
C ALA A 397 -12.77 -8.97 -29.75
N ILE A 398 -13.49 -9.52 -30.74
CA ILE A 398 -13.04 -10.69 -31.52
C ILE A 398 -11.71 -10.39 -32.23
N ALA A 399 -11.62 -9.25 -32.91
CA ALA A 399 -10.41 -8.87 -33.65
C ALA A 399 -9.22 -8.62 -32.73
N ALA A 400 -9.40 -7.91 -31.61
CA ALA A 400 -8.37 -7.73 -30.60
C ALA A 400 -7.93 -9.07 -29.98
N GLY A 401 -8.89 -9.96 -29.71
CA GLY A 401 -8.61 -11.28 -29.19
C GLY A 401 -7.84 -12.17 -30.17
N ARG A 402 -8.09 -12.08 -31.49
CA ARG A 402 -7.28 -12.80 -32.49
C ARG A 402 -5.81 -12.36 -32.46
N LEU A 403 -5.54 -11.05 -32.32
CA LEU A 403 -4.17 -10.53 -32.17
C LEU A 403 -3.48 -11.08 -30.91
N ILE A 404 -4.20 -11.14 -29.79
CA ILE A 404 -3.69 -11.72 -28.52
C ILE A 404 -3.33 -13.19 -28.70
N ARG A 405 -4.21 -13.97 -29.34
CA ARG A 405 -4.00 -15.41 -29.57
C ARG A 405 -2.83 -15.66 -30.54
N GLU A 406 -2.76 -14.91 -31.63
CA GLU A 406 -1.68 -14.98 -32.63
C GLU A 406 -0.30 -14.76 -32.01
N GLN A 407 -0.20 -13.78 -31.10
CA GLN A 407 1.03 -13.47 -30.37
C GLN A 407 1.28 -14.38 -29.14
N LYS A 408 0.37 -15.32 -28.87
CA LYS A 408 0.43 -16.24 -27.72
C LYS A 408 0.54 -15.52 -26.38
N LEU A 409 -0.21 -14.45 -26.20
CA LEU A 409 -0.17 -13.65 -24.97
C LEU A 409 -1.08 -14.26 -23.89
N ASP A 410 -0.67 -14.09 -22.64
CA ASP A 410 -1.51 -14.37 -21.48
C ASP A 410 -2.45 -13.19 -21.23
N VAL A 411 -3.67 -13.46 -20.78
CA VAL A 411 -4.66 -12.43 -20.45
C VAL A 411 -5.06 -12.55 -18.99
N VAL A 412 -5.09 -11.41 -18.33
CA VAL A 412 -5.43 -11.30 -16.93
C VAL A 412 -6.48 -10.24 -16.71
N VAL A 413 -7.57 -10.59 -16.05
CA VAL A 413 -8.56 -9.60 -15.63
C VAL A 413 -8.10 -8.94 -14.34
N ALA A 414 -7.65 -7.70 -14.50
CA ALA A 414 -7.24 -6.77 -13.47
C ALA A 414 -7.11 -5.36 -14.09
N ARG A 415 -6.96 -4.34 -13.25
CA ARG A 415 -6.64 -2.97 -13.66
C ARG A 415 -5.20 -2.62 -13.28
N THR A 416 -4.61 -1.68 -13.99
CA THR A 416 -3.31 -1.11 -13.66
C THR A 416 -3.49 0.16 -12.81
N ASP A 417 -2.82 0.22 -11.66
CA ASP A 417 -2.55 1.48 -10.97
C ASP A 417 -1.25 2.06 -11.50
N PHE A 418 -1.33 3.19 -12.20
CA PHE A 418 -0.16 3.94 -12.61
C PHE A 418 0.37 4.74 -11.41
N VAL A 419 1.65 4.52 -11.07
CA VAL A 419 2.33 5.15 -9.93
C VAL A 419 2.97 6.47 -10.32
N ASP A 420 3.29 6.66 -11.60
CA ASP A 420 3.79 7.90 -12.15
C ASP A 420 2.64 8.86 -12.53
N CYS A 421 1.96 8.58 -13.64
CA CYS A 421 0.84 9.37 -14.15
C CYS A 421 -0.09 8.50 -15.00
N ASP A 422 -1.37 8.89 -15.07
CA ASP A 422 -2.31 8.23 -15.98
C ASP A 422 -1.86 8.50 -17.42
N PRO A 423 -1.66 7.46 -18.26
CA PRO A 423 -1.28 7.61 -19.67
C PRO A 423 -2.23 8.49 -20.48
N GLY A 424 -3.48 8.65 -20.05
CA GLY A 424 -4.46 9.55 -20.67
C GLY A 424 -4.39 11.01 -20.19
N ALA A 425 -3.56 11.34 -19.20
CA ALA A 425 -3.46 12.69 -18.65
C ALA A 425 -2.57 13.60 -19.51
N VAL A 426 -3.04 14.83 -19.74
CA VAL A 426 -2.27 15.88 -20.44
C VAL A 426 -0.95 16.14 -19.70
N GLY A 427 0.17 16.02 -20.40
CA GLY A 427 1.50 16.24 -19.84
C GLY A 427 2.10 15.06 -19.08
N CYS A 428 1.51 13.85 -19.17
CA CYS A 428 2.11 12.64 -18.62
C CYS A 428 3.40 12.27 -19.39
N ILE A 429 4.51 12.17 -18.67
CA ILE A 429 5.83 11.79 -19.18
C ILE A 429 6.28 10.54 -18.42
N ALA A 430 6.49 9.45 -19.15
CA ALA A 430 7.00 8.20 -18.57
C ALA A 430 8.41 8.40 -17.98
N ARG A 431 8.78 7.57 -17.00
CA ARG A 431 10.05 7.70 -16.24
C ARG A 431 11.32 7.71 -17.08
N ASP A 432 11.26 7.19 -18.31
CA ASP A 432 12.43 7.02 -19.19
C ASP A 432 12.68 8.22 -20.12
N GLY A 433 11.94 9.33 -19.95
CA GLY A 433 12.27 10.62 -20.56
C GLY A 433 11.95 10.76 -22.06
N VAL A 434 11.28 9.80 -22.69
CA VAL A 434 10.78 9.91 -24.08
C VAL A 434 9.29 10.32 -24.03
N HIS A 435 8.93 11.33 -24.84
CA HIS A 435 7.65 12.01 -24.83
C HIS A 435 6.41 11.10 -24.99
N ALA A 436 5.29 11.60 -24.44
CA ALA A 436 3.94 11.04 -24.39
C ALA A 436 3.46 10.31 -25.66
N GLY A 437 3.14 9.02 -25.49
CA GLY A 437 2.61 8.14 -26.53
C GLY A 437 2.71 6.67 -26.11
N LEU A 438 2.36 5.74 -27.01
CA LEU A 438 2.52 4.28 -26.84
C LEU A 438 3.99 3.82 -26.60
N ASP A 439 4.94 4.75 -26.48
CA ASP A 439 6.38 4.54 -26.60
C ASP A 439 7.11 4.61 -25.24
N GLY A 440 6.42 4.99 -24.15
CA GLY A 440 6.99 5.08 -22.79
C GLY A 440 6.63 3.90 -21.90
N ILE A 441 7.57 3.46 -21.04
CA ILE A 441 7.30 2.46 -20.01
C ILE A 441 6.81 3.16 -18.74
N HIS A 442 5.57 2.89 -18.35
CA HIS A 442 5.00 3.44 -17.12
C HIS A 442 5.35 2.61 -15.90
N ALA A 443 5.50 3.25 -14.74
CA ALA A 443 5.60 2.55 -13.47
C ALA A 443 4.20 2.23 -12.96
N GLY A 444 3.90 0.95 -12.69
CA GLY A 444 2.57 0.57 -12.22
C GLY A 444 2.54 -0.62 -11.28
N LEU A 445 1.33 -0.92 -10.81
CA LEU A 445 0.97 -2.10 -10.03
C LEU A 445 -0.31 -2.71 -10.61
N THR A 446 -0.39 -4.03 -10.67
CA THR A 446 -1.63 -4.71 -11.04
C THR A 446 -2.56 -4.82 -9.84
N ILE A 447 -3.85 -4.52 -10.01
CA ILE A 447 -4.88 -4.60 -8.98
C ILE A 447 -6.11 -5.28 -9.59
N ASP A 448 -6.60 -6.36 -9.00
CA ASP A 448 -7.83 -7.03 -9.41
C ASP A 448 -9.11 -6.46 -8.75
N SER A 449 -8.96 -5.61 -7.73
CA SER A 449 -10.12 -4.94 -7.13
C SER A 449 -10.64 -3.74 -7.91
N GLY A 450 -11.95 -3.74 -8.09
CA GLY A 450 -12.63 -2.74 -8.92
C GLY A 450 -12.31 -2.87 -10.40
N SER A 451 -11.53 -3.88 -10.81
CA SER A 451 -11.44 -4.27 -12.22
C SER A 451 -12.69 -5.02 -12.62
N GLU A 452 -13.19 -4.71 -13.79
CA GLU A 452 -14.36 -5.35 -14.37
C GLU A 452 -14.02 -5.87 -15.76
N CYS A 453 -14.69 -6.96 -16.14
CA CYS A 453 -14.63 -7.52 -17.46
C CYS A 453 -16.03 -7.99 -17.83
N ASP A 454 -16.78 -7.06 -18.42
CA ASP A 454 -18.19 -7.27 -18.72
C ASP A 454 -18.39 -7.58 -20.20
N ALA A 455 -19.39 -8.43 -20.48
CA ALA A 455 -19.91 -8.67 -21.82
C ALA A 455 -18.82 -9.04 -22.85
N ALA A 456 -18.56 -8.17 -23.84
CA ALA A 456 -17.57 -8.38 -24.89
C ALA A 456 -16.13 -8.52 -24.34
N CYS A 457 -15.85 -8.04 -23.12
CA CYS A 457 -14.53 -8.25 -22.49
C CYS A 457 -14.22 -9.75 -22.29
N ALA A 458 -15.22 -10.58 -21.96
CA ALA A 458 -15.03 -12.02 -21.80
C ALA A 458 -14.53 -12.70 -23.10
N ILE A 459 -14.87 -12.12 -24.26
CA ILE A 459 -14.38 -12.57 -25.57
C ILE A 459 -12.88 -12.29 -25.70
N VAL A 460 -12.40 -11.14 -25.23
CA VAL A 460 -10.96 -10.85 -25.21
C VAL A 460 -10.24 -11.80 -24.26
N VAL A 461 -10.78 -12.04 -23.06
CA VAL A 461 -10.20 -12.99 -22.10
C VAL A 461 -10.04 -14.39 -22.70
N ALA A 462 -11.04 -14.87 -23.44
CA ALA A 462 -11.04 -16.17 -24.10
C ALA A 462 -9.81 -16.42 -25.02
N SER A 463 -9.21 -15.38 -25.59
CA SER A 463 -8.01 -15.54 -26.44
C SER A 463 -6.70 -15.83 -25.72
N GLY A 464 -6.61 -15.59 -24.41
CA GLY A 464 -5.36 -15.77 -23.68
C GLY A 464 -4.86 -17.23 -23.73
N VAL A 465 -3.54 -17.40 -23.76
CA VAL A 465 -2.91 -18.73 -23.58
C VAL A 465 -3.13 -19.19 -22.15
N ARG A 466 -2.70 -18.39 -21.16
CA ARG A 466 -3.18 -18.46 -19.78
C ARG A 466 -4.20 -17.35 -19.56
N ARG A 467 -5.27 -17.70 -18.85
CA ARG A 467 -6.43 -16.84 -18.59
C ARG A 467 -6.68 -16.82 -17.10
N LEU A 468 -6.23 -15.77 -16.44
CA LEU A 468 -6.37 -15.60 -15.00
C LEU A 468 -7.35 -14.47 -14.71
N VAL A 469 -8.23 -14.68 -13.74
CA VAL A 469 -9.15 -13.65 -13.27
C VAL A 469 -8.85 -13.47 -11.80
N GLY A 470 -8.50 -12.25 -11.41
CA GLY A 470 -8.18 -12.00 -10.01
C GLY A 470 -9.38 -12.31 -9.12
N PRO A 471 -9.15 -12.80 -7.88
CA PRO A 471 -10.22 -13.24 -6.98
C PRO A 471 -11.27 -12.16 -6.67
N SER A 472 -10.96 -10.88 -6.90
CA SER A 472 -11.92 -9.78 -6.68
C SER A 472 -12.27 -8.99 -7.95
N ALA A 473 -11.82 -9.47 -9.11
CA ALA A 473 -12.25 -8.96 -10.39
C ALA A 473 -13.68 -9.42 -10.67
N ARG A 474 -14.52 -8.50 -11.15
CA ARG A 474 -15.86 -8.85 -11.62
C ARG A 474 -15.75 -9.26 -13.08
N LEU A 475 -16.14 -10.49 -13.39
CA LEU A 475 -16.33 -10.92 -14.77
C LEU A 475 -17.80 -11.27 -14.97
N SER A 476 -18.44 -10.63 -15.94
CA SER A 476 -19.83 -10.92 -16.29
C SER A 476 -20.01 -11.23 -17.76
N VAL A 477 -20.95 -12.12 -18.04
CA VAL A 477 -21.40 -12.44 -19.40
C VAL A 477 -22.83 -11.99 -19.59
N GLN A 478 -23.18 -11.63 -20.82
CA GLN A 478 -24.54 -11.33 -21.23
C GLN A 478 -24.69 -11.69 -22.70
N SER A 479 -25.92 -11.81 -23.18
CA SER A 479 -26.20 -12.06 -24.59
C SER A 479 -25.54 -10.99 -25.44
N LEU A 480 -24.77 -11.45 -26.42
CA LEU A 480 -24.04 -10.59 -27.36
C LEU A 480 -24.71 -10.69 -28.74
N GLY A 481 -24.68 -9.58 -29.48
CA GLY A 481 -24.92 -9.62 -30.92
C GLY A 481 -23.91 -10.52 -31.63
N GLN A 482 -24.17 -10.81 -32.92
CA GLN A 482 -23.24 -11.58 -33.76
C GLN A 482 -22.96 -13.00 -33.21
N ALA A 483 -24.00 -13.69 -32.70
CA ALA A 483 -23.90 -14.99 -32.04
C ALA A 483 -23.09 -16.03 -32.84
N ARG A 484 -23.29 -16.09 -34.17
CA ARG A 484 -22.53 -17.02 -35.04
C ARG A 484 -21.03 -16.72 -35.04
N GLN A 485 -20.64 -15.45 -35.11
CA GLN A 485 -19.24 -15.04 -35.07
C GLN A 485 -18.62 -15.31 -33.70
N VAL A 486 -19.37 -15.09 -32.62
CA VAL A 486 -18.93 -15.41 -31.25
C VAL A 486 -18.73 -16.92 -31.08
N GLU A 487 -19.65 -17.75 -31.58
CA GLU A 487 -19.53 -19.22 -31.50
C GLU A 487 -18.27 -19.71 -32.23
N VAL A 488 -18.09 -19.29 -33.49
CA VAL A 488 -16.90 -19.65 -34.29
C VAL A 488 -15.62 -19.18 -33.61
N TYR A 489 -15.61 -17.95 -33.07
CA TYR A 489 -14.46 -17.42 -32.37
C TYR A 489 -14.11 -18.23 -31.11
N LEU A 490 -15.09 -18.61 -30.29
CA LEU A 490 -14.83 -19.41 -29.09
C LEU A 490 -14.29 -20.80 -29.45
N ASP A 491 -14.77 -21.40 -30.54
CA ASP A 491 -14.25 -22.66 -31.08
C ASP A 491 -12.78 -22.51 -31.54
N ASP A 492 -12.46 -21.44 -32.28
CA ASP A 492 -11.08 -21.09 -32.66
C ASP A 492 -10.17 -20.89 -31.43
N MET A 493 -10.72 -20.44 -30.30
CA MET A 493 -10.01 -20.28 -29.03
C MET A 493 -9.94 -21.56 -28.20
N ALA A 494 -10.47 -22.68 -28.72
CA ALA A 494 -10.59 -23.97 -28.03
C ALA A 494 -11.40 -23.90 -26.72
N ILE A 495 -12.47 -23.10 -26.70
CA ILE A 495 -13.41 -23.01 -25.58
C ILE A 495 -14.69 -23.76 -25.92
N GLY A 496 -15.15 -24.60 -25.00
CA GLY A 496 -16.35 -25.41 -25.18
C GLY A 496 -17.63 -24.59 -25.36
N ARG A 497 -18.61 -25.19 -26.03
CA ARG A 497 -19.94 -24.60 -26.29
C ARG A 497 -20.73 -24.20 -25.04
N ASP A 498 -20.33 -24.68 -23.87
CA ASP A 498 -20.97 -24.33 -22.60
C ASP A 498 -20.85 -22.84 -22.29
N LEU A 499 -19.70 -22.20 -22.58
CA LEU A 499 -19.53 -20.76 -22.40
C LEU A 499 -20.44 -19.98 -23.35
N PHE A 500 -20.50 -20.38 -24.62
CA PHE A 500 -21.39 -19.77 -25.60
C PHE A 500 -22.86 -19.85 -25.16
N THR A 501 -23.27 -21.01 -24.64
CA THR A 501 -24.60 -21.22 -24.09
C THR A 501 -24.86 -20.31 -22.87
N ALA A 502 -23.89 -20.16 -21.98
CA ALA A 502 -23.98 -19.26 -20.82
C ALA A 502 -24.09 -17.78 -21.25
N ILE A 503 -23.38 -17.37 -22.30
CA ILE A 503 -23.50 -16.03 -22.89
C ILE A 503 -24.91 -15.81 -23.45
N GLN A 504 -25.43 -16.76 -24.24
CA GLN A 504 -26.74 -16.60 -24.91
C GLN A 504 -27.94 -16.65 -23.96
N ARG A 505 -27.86 -17.43 -22.88
CA ARG A 505 -28.98 -17.59 -21.93
C ARG A 505 -29.24 -16.36 -21.06
N ASN A 506 -28.25 -15.50 -20.88
CA ASN A 506 -28.33 -14.37 -19.96
C ASN A 506 -28.69 -13.09 -20.73
N SER A 507 -29.97 -12.71 -20.70
CA SER A 507 -30.45 -11.45 -21.31
C SER A 507 -29.99 -10.20 -20.57
N VAL A 508 -29.46 -10.36 -19.35
CA VAL A 508 -28.88 -9.30 -18.50
C VAL A 508 -27.49 -9.75 -18.04
N ARG A 509 -26.60 -8.81 -17.66
CA ARG A 509 -25.28 -9.13 -17.10
C ARG A 509 -25.39 -10.14 -15.96
N HIS A 510 -24.73 -11.27 -16.16
CA HIS A 510 -24.62 -12.34 -15.18
C HIS A 510 -23.15 -12.50 -14.79
N GLN A 511 -22.85 -12.20 -13.53
CA GLN A 511 -21.51 -12.37 -12.98
C GLN A 511 -21.19 -13.86 -12.86
N LEU A 512 -20.02 -14.28 -13.35
CA LEU A 512 -19.57 -15.66 -13.23
C LEU A 512 -18.74 -15.84 -11.97
N GLU A 513 -19.03 -16.91 -11.22
CA GLU A 513 -18.20 -17.32 -10.09
C GLU A 513 -16.92 -18.00 -10.59
N PRO A 514 -15.81 -17.98 -9.81
CA PRO A 514 -14.52 -18.56 -10.22
C PRO A 514 -14.60 -20.02 -10.70
N ASP A 515 -15.38 -20.85 -10.02
CA ASP A 515 -15.53 -22.26 -10.38
C ASP A 515 -16.34 -22.45 -11.66
N THR A 516 -17.33 -21.58 -11.88
CA THR A 516 -18.09 -21.53 -13.13
C THR A 516 -17.17 -21.12 -14.29
N MET A 517 -16.33 -20.10 -14.11
CA MET A 517 -15.38 -19.66 -15.14
C MET A 517 -14.42 -20.78 -15.55
N LEU A 518 -13.90 -21.54 -14.58
CA LEU A 518 -13.02 -22.67 -14.85
C LEU A 518 -13.74 -23.81 -15.57
N LYS A 519 -14.96 -24.15 -15.12
CA LYS A 519 -15.79 -25.20 -15.74
C LYS A 519 -16.17 -24.86 -17.18
N LEU A 520 -16.44 -23.59 -17.46
CA LEU A 520 -16.76 -23.09 -18.80
C LEU A 520 -15.51 -22.93 -19.70
N GLY A 521 -14.30 -23.18 -19.18
CA GLY A 521 -13.04 -23.04 -19.91
C GLY A 521 -12.60 -21.59 -20.13
N LEU A 522 -13.28 -20.62 -19.52
CA LEU A 522 -12.97 -19.19 -19.65
C LEU A 522 -11.67 -18.85 -18.93
N THR A 523 -11.41 -19.44 -17.76
CA THR A 523 -10.11 -19.38 -17.08
C THR A 523 -9.33 -20.67 -17.30
N THR A 524 -8.00 -20.59 -17.30
CA THR A 524 -7.13 -21.77 -17.39
C THR A 524 -6.70 -22.31 -16.04
N GLY A 525 -7.05 -21.62 -14.96
CA GLY A 525 -6.72 -22.01 -13.59
C GLY A 525 -7.25 -21.02 -12.55
N ARG A 526 -6.97 -21.31 -11.27
CA ARG A 526 -7.44 -20.52 -10.11
C ARG A 526 -6.39 -19.55 -9.57
N GLN A 527 -5.26 -19.44 -10.24
CA GLN A 527 -4.14 -18.66 -9.75
C GLN A 527 -4.41 -17.16 -9.81
N SER A 528 -3.75 -16.44 -8.90
CA SER A 528 -3.82 -14.98 -8.82
C SER A 528 -3.16 -14.34 -10.05
N VAL A 529 -3.59 -13.11 -10.33
CA VAL A 529 -2.93 -12.17 -11.25
C VAL A 529 -1.43 -11.98 -10.93
N ASP A 530 -1.04 -12.17 -9.67
CA ASP A 530 0.34 -12.13 -9.21
C ASP A 530 1.22 -13.20 -9.86
N GLU A 531 0.64 -14.28 -10.40
CA GLU A 531 1.39 -15.32 -11.08
C GLU A 531 2.00 -14.85 -12.41
N LEU A 532 1.51 -13.73 -12.96
CA LEU A 532 1.97 -13.13 -14.21
C LEU A 532 2.57 -11.72 -14.06
N THR A 533 2.21 -11.00 -12.99
CA THR A 533 2.65 -9.60 -12.79
C THR A 533 3.21 -9.32 -11.40
N GLY A 534 3.24 -10.32 -10.51
CA GLY A 534 3.67 -10.17 -9.12
C GLY A 534 5.16 -9.87 -8.98
N ALA A 535 5.53 -9.12 -7.94
CA ALA A 535 6.91 -8.67 -7.73
C ALA A 535 7.93 -9.81 -7.50
N THR A 536 7.47 -11.02 -7.22
CA THR A 536 8.32 -12.18 -6.94
C THR A 536 8.54 -13.08 -8.17
N ILE A 537 7.77 -12.91 -9.26
CA ILE A 537 7.83 -13.85 -10.39
C ILE A 537 9.18 -13.82 -11.09
N CYS A 538 9.88 -12.69 -11.10
CA CYS A 538 11.20 -12.57 -11.73
C CYS A 538 12.31 -13.34 -11.01
N ARG A 539 12.01 -13.92 -9.84
CA ARG A 539 12.91 -14.82 -9.10
C ARG A 539 12.64 -16.30 -9.38
N SER A 540 11.62 -16.64 -10.18
CA SER A 540 11.29 -18.04 -10.49
C SER A 540 12.28 -18.66 -11.49
N VAL A 541 12.33 -19.98 -11.51
CA VAL A 541 13.09 -20.77 -12.48
C VAL A 541 12.14 -21.74 -13.19
N PRO A 542 11.96 -21.67 -14.52
CA PRO A 542 12.58 -20.70 -15.43
C PRO A 542 12.09 -19.27 -15.18
N LYS A 543 12.93 -18.29 -15.54
CA LYS A 543 12.62 -16.87 -15.42
C LYS A 543 11.54 -16.50 -16.45
N PRO A 544 10.48 -15.77 -16.07
CA PRO A 544 9.46 -15.33 -17.02
C PRO A 544 10.01 -14.33 -18.04
N ASP A 545 9.55 -14.41 -19.28
CA ASP A 545 9.99 -13.55 -20.40
C ASP A 545 9.66 -12.07 -20.19
N ASN A 546 8.69 -11.77 -19.32
CA ASN A 546 8.29 -10.41 -19.02
C ASN A 546 9.14 -9.74 -17.93
N CYS A 547 10.21 -10.36 -17.44
CA CYS A 547 11.06 -9.80 -16.38
C CYS A 547 12.34 -9.16 -16.92
N ARG A 548 12.57 -7.89 -16.60
CA ARG A 548 13.72 -7.13 -17.11
C ARG A 548 14.46 -6.36 -16.02
N VAL A 549 15.80 -6.50 -16.02
CA VAL A 549 16.73 -5.59 -15.35
C VAL A 549 16.96 -4.40 -16.27
N MET A 550 16.73 -3.18 -15.79
CA MET A 550 17.17 -2.00 -16.54
C MET A 550 18.64 -1.71 -16.26
N PRO A 551 19.42 -1.32 -17.27
CA PRO A 551 20.75 -0.77 -17.05
C PRO A 551 20.64 0.41 -16.09
N SER A 552 21.49 0.45 -15.06
CA SER A 552 21.64 1.67 -14.27
C SER A 552 22.07 2.81 -15.21
N ALA A 553 21.60 4.04 -14.98
CA ALA A 553 22.01 5.24 -15.73
C ALA A 553 23.54 5.47 -15.82
N ASN A 554 24.33 4.74 -15.04
CA ASN A 554 25.81 4.77 -15.05
C ASN A 554 26.45 3.75 -16.01
N ALA A 555 25.68 2.89 -16.69
CA ALA A 555 26.23 1.84 -17.57
C ALA A 555 26.48 2.32 -19.01
N GLU A 556 25.89 3.44 -19.44
CA GLU A 556 26.12 4.03 -20.78
C GLU A 556 27.41 4.88 -20.85
N ALA A 557 28.12 5.09 -19.74
CA ALA A 557 29.39 5.82 -19.73
C ALA A 557 30.64 4.94 -19.95
N ALA A 558 30.47 3.63 -20.17
CA ALA A 558 31.58 2.69 -20.31
C ALA A 558 31.49 1.91 -21.64
N THR A 559 31.49 2.61 -22.77
CA THR A 559 31.90 2.01 -24.05
C THR A 559 33.18 2.71 -24.50
N PRO A 560 34.32 2.00 -24.64
CA PRO A 560 35.53 2.61 -25.17
C PRO A 560 35.31 2.97 -26.66
N PRO A 561 35.88 4.09 -27.14
CA PRO A 561 35.76 4.46 -28.54
C PRO A 561 36.35 3.36 -29.41
N LYS A 562 35.58 2.91 -30.40
CA LYS A 562 36.04 1.95 -31.41
C LYS A 562 37.28 2.53 -32.12
N LEU A 563 38.36 1.77 -32.14
CA LEU A 563 39.51 1.95 -33.03
C LEU A 563 39.12 1.63 -34.48
#